data_AF-A0A6S7LSR8-F1
#
_entry.id   AF-A0A6S7LSR8-F1
#
_cell.length_a   1.000
_cell.length_b   1.000
_cell.length_c   1.000
_cell.angle_alpha   90.00
_cell.angle_beta   90.00
_cell.angle_gamma   90.00
#
_symmetry.space_group_name_H-M   'P 1'
#
loop_
_entity.id
_entity.type
_entity.pdbx_description
1 polymer ?
#
loop_
_entity_poly.entity_id
_entity_poly.type
_entity_poly.pdbx_seq_one_letter_code
_entity_poly.pdbx_strand_id
1 'polypeptide(L)'
;MKTLCWLLVVYSQVFLALSVERKPLNKHIRHYEPLNYAESDIKDSFKNGLETKSLDFKSHGREFKLRLEPDRDSFHPGLDRLNDEIKEHLNSALAGYLEDEPNSEAFGSIRNGRFEGTIFTNDEEYTVRPAEMYFDEPQEFHSVIFRSKDEDESIRRKRSIFSNGEPRSMRRRRETNEFDEPDGFDLYKQENNQNLRICNISIESDYLFTNALGGTGRAVGEMIYLVRLANRKFEEMAQSPLWKEAKLFTLRLMIGHIMAYTNETTPEELKPESMGVSTFLDFVSDRDYDGYCQAFFLTYRDFEGGITGLSWSAQDDERGGVCQARRYFIQINENFNVQKLKSYNSGVITYKFYGTLIPPKMGEIAFLRQVGTAFGAPVSW
;
A
#
# COMPACT_ATOMS: atom_id res chain seq x y z
N MET A 1 -61.12 6.27 1.66
CA MET A 1 -60.23 6.91 0.67
C MET A 1 -59.31 7.99 1.24
N LYS A 2 -59.77 8.91 2.10
CA LYS A 2 -58.91 10.00 2.63
C LYS A 2 -57.78 9.54 3.58
N THR A 3 -58.00 8.48 4.36
CA THR A 3 -57.01 7.88 5.28
C THR A 3 -55.89 7.11 4.58
N LEU A 4 -56.19 6.48 3.43
CA LEU A 4 -55.19 5.76 2.63
C LEU A 4 -54.21 6.72 1.94
N CYS A 5 -54.69 7.90 1.57
CA CYS A 5 -53.89 8.95 0.95
C CYS A 5 -52.92 9.61 1.97
N TRP A 6 -53.37 9.79 3.22
CA TRP A 6 -52.50 10.25 4.32
C TRP A 6 -51.39 9.24 4.64
N LEU A 7 -51.69 7.94 4.68
CA LEU A 7 -50.68 6.90 4.90
C LEU A 7 -49.65 6.87 3.76
N LEU A 8 -50.06 7.01 2.50
CA LEU A 8 -49.13 7.06 1.35
C LEU A 8 -48.25 8.31 1.34
N VAL A 9 -48.78 9.47 1.75
CA VAL A 9 -48.01 10.72 1.86
C VAL A 9 -47.01 10.64 3.02
N VAL A 10 -47.42 10.12 4.18
CA VAL A 10 -46.52 9.91 5.33
C VAL A 10 -45.46 8.85 4.99
N TYR A 11 -45.84 7.76 4.31
CA TYR A 11 -44.88 6.72 3.89
C TYR A 11 -43.89 7.25 2.85
N SER A 12 -44.33 8.10 1.91
CA SER A 12 -43.48 8.78 0.93
C SER A 12 -42.53 9.78 1.59
N GLN A 13 -43.00 10.56 2.58
CA GLN A 13 -42.15 11.51 3.31
C GLN A 13 -41.17 10.82 4.25
N VAL A 14 -41.54 9.68 4.85
CA VAL A 14 -40.63 8.85 5.66
C VAL A 14 -39.62 8.12 4.76
N PHE A 15 -40.00 7.67 3.56
CA PHE A 15 -39.07 7.10 2.58
C PHE A 15 -38.07 8.13 2.03
N LEU A 16 -38.52 9.37 1.80
CA LEU A 16 -37.63 10.49 1.42
C LEU A 16 -36.71 10.92 2.56
N ALA A 17 -37.12 10.76 3.83
CA ALA A 17 -36.29 11.04 4.99
C ALA A 17 -35.26 9.94 5.31
N LEU A 18 -35.42 8.73 4.75
CA LEU A 18 -34.49 7.59 4.92
C LEU A 18 -33.61 7.34 3.69
N SER A 19 -33.79 8.08 2.59
CA SER A 19 -32.82 8.04 1.49
C SER A 19 -31.60 8.88 1.87
N VAL A 20 -30.54 8.23 2.38
CA VAL A 20 -29.20 8.82 2.40
C VAL A 20 -28.88 9.23 0.96
N GLU A 21 -28.82 10.53 0.70
CA GLU A 21 -28.48 11.07 -0.62
C GLU A 21 -27.08 10.56 -0.99
N ARG A 22 -27.03 9.59 -1.91
CA ARG A 22 -25.76 9.02 -2.35
C ARG A 22 -25.03 10.04 -3.22
N LYS A 23 -24.06 10.74 -2.63
CA LYS A 23 -23.18 11.70 -3.30
C LYS A 23 -21.95 10.98 -3.86
N PRO A 24 -21.81 10.82 -5.19
CA PRO A 24 -20.60 10.25 -5.77
C PRO A 24 -19.43 11.22 -5.60
N LEU A 25 -18.27 10.69 -5.21
CA LEU A 25 -17.04 11.46 -5.08
C LEU A 25 -16.33 11.57 -6.44
N ASN A 26 -16.31 10.49 -7.21
CA ASN A 26 -15.77 10.43 -8.56
C ASN A 26 -16.30 9.18 -9.31
N LYS A 27 -15.78 8.90 -10.52
CA LYS A 27 -16.15 7.70 -11.32
C LYS A 27 -15.91 6.36 -10.62
N HIS A 28 -15.13 6.33 -9.54
CA HIS A 28 -14.68 5.14 -8.82
C HIS A 28 -15.26 5.03 -7.41
N ILE A 29 -15.70 6.12 -6.80
CA ILE A 29 -16.26 6.16 -5.44
C ILE A 29 -17.68 6.70 -5.53
N ARG A 30 -18.66 5.80 -5.40
CA ARG A 30 -20.10 6.07 -5.63
C ARG A 30 -20.78 6.80 -4.48
N HIS A 31 -20.19 6.73 -3.30
CA HIS A 31 -20.68 7.43 -2.13
C HIS A 31 -19.55 7.75 -1.15
N TYR A 32 -19.53 8.98 -0.67
CA TYR A 32 -18.73 9.42 0.46
C TYR A 32 -19.60 10.25 1.41
N GLU A 33 -19.13 10.42 2.64
CA GLU A 33 -19.63 11.43 3.56
C GLU A 33 -18.52 12.44 3.88
N PRO A 34 -18.87 13.73 4.07
CA PRO A 34 -17.93 14.73 4.54
C PRO A 34 -17.57 14.48 6.01
N LEU A 35 -16.31 14.68 6.36
CA LEU A 35 -15.80 14.57 7.72
C LEU A 35 -15.14 15.90 8.11
N ASN A 36 -15.60 16.45 9.24
CA ASN A 36 -15.10 17.70 9.79
C ASN A 36 -15.08 17.63 11.32
N TYR A 37 -13.94 17.91 11.92
CA TYR A 37 -13.74 18.08 13.36
C TYR A 37 -12.62 19.10 13.60
N ALA A 38 -12.53 19.63 14.81
CA ALA A 38 -11.46 20.55 15.19
C ALA A 38 -10.21 19.76 15.58
N GLU A 39 -9.03 20.35 15.41
CA GLU A 39 -7.77 19.75 15.89
C GLU A 39 -7.81 19.46 17.39
N SER A 40 -8.53 20.28 18.17
CA SER A 40 -8.77 20.07 19.61
C SER A 40 -9.61 18.84 19.94
N ASP A 41 -10.30 18.25 18.97
CA ASP A 41 -11.07 17.01 19.16
C ASP A 41 -10.16 15.78 19.18
N ILE A 42 -8.93 15.90 18.68
CA ILE A 42 -7.87 14.91 18.88
C ILE A 42 -7.31 15.10 20.29
N LYS A 43 -7.58 14.13 21.16
CA LYS A 43 -7.13 14.17 22.55
C LYS A 43 -5.91 13.30 22.72
N ASP A 44 -4.83 13.91 23.18
CA ASP A 44 -3.61 13.21 23.58
C ASP A 44 -3.73 12.70 25.00
N SER A 45 -3.25 11.49 25.24
CA SER A 45 -3.15 10.89 26.57
C SER A 45 -1.94 9.98 26.65
N PHE A 46 -1.37 9.81 27.85
CA PHE A 46 -0.24 8.91 28.05
C PHE A 46 -0.71 7.63 28.74
N LYS A 47 -0.52 6.47 28.09
CA LYS A 47 -0.79 5.14 28.66
C LYS A 47 0.46 4.28 28.56
N ASN A 48 0.88 3.68 29.67
CA ASN A 48 2.05 2.78 29.73
C ASN A 48 3.35 3.40 29.15
N GLY A 49 3.55 4.71 29.33
CA GLY A 49 4.71 5.42 28.78
C GLY A 49 4.64 5.72 27.28
N LEU A 50 3.49 5.49 26.66
CA LEU A 50 3.21 5.79 25.26
C LEU A 50 2.21 6.92 25.13
N GLU A 51 2.48 7.86 24.24
CA GLU A 51 1.49 8.83 23.78
C GLU A 51 0.44 8.06 22.96
N THR A 52 -0.82 8.25 23.31
CA THR A 52 -1.98 7.63 22.66
C THR A 52 -2.94 8.75 22.30
N LYS A 53 -3.52 8.67 21.11
CA LYS A 53 -4.45 9.65 20.57
C LYS A 53 -5.86 9.07 20.54
N SER A 54 -6.84 9.88 20.87
CA SER A 54 -8.25 9.51 20.77
C SER A 54 -9.00 10.51 19.91
N LEU A 55 -9.83 10.01 19.02
CA LEU A 55 -10.61 10.81 18.09
C LEU A 55 -12.01 10.20 17.98
N ASP A 56 -13.02 10.98 18.35
CA ASP A 56 -14.42 10.59 18.28
C ASP A 56 -15.11 11.40 17.18
N PHE A 57 -15.74 10.73 16.21
CA PHE A 57 -16.49 11.40 15.15
C PHE A 57 -17.69 10.56 14.69
N LYS A 58 -18.57 11.15 13.89
CA LYS A 58 -19.77 10.46 13.36
C LYS A 58 -19.74 10.44 11.84
N SER A 59 -20.05 9.28 11.27
CA SER A 59 -20.25 9.10 9.83
C SER A 59 -20.98 7.78 9.55
N HIS A 60 -21.62 7.65 8.39
CA HIS A 60 -22.36 6.48 7.90
C HIS A 60 -23.41 6.01 8.92
N GLY A 61 -24.05 6.96 9.60
CA GLY A 61 -25.06 6.70 10.62
C GLY A 61 -24.52 6.09 11.92
N ARG A 62 -23.19 6.07 12.14
CA ARG A 62 -22.56 5.54 13.36
C ARG A 62 -21.56 6.50 13.99
N GLU A 63 -21.24 6.24 15.25
CA GLU A 63 -20.15 6.89 15.98
C GLU A 63 -18.89 6.03 15.86
N PHE A 64 -17.74 6.67 15.67
CA PHE A 64 -16.42 6.07 15.64
C PHE A 64 -15.66 6.58 16.86
N LYS A 65 -15.28 5.68 17.77
CA LYS A 65 -14.47 6.00 18.96
C LYS A 65 -13.05 5.50 18.77
N LEU A 66 -12.28 6.20 17.97
CA LEU A 66 -10.98 5.76 17.50
C LEU A 66 -9.92 5.94 18.60
N ARG A 67 -9.16 4.87 18.88
CA ARG A 67 -8.07 4.85 19.86
C ARG A 67 -6.80 4.44 19.13
N LEU A 68 -5.81 5.33 19.12
CA LEU A 68 -4.60 5.22 18.32
C LEU A 68 -3.36 5.27 19.21
N GLU A 69 -2.34 4.52 18.81
CA GLU A 69 -1.01 4.51 19.38
C GLU A 69 0.05 4.46 18.28
N PRO A 70 1.31 4.82 18.56
CA PRO A 70 2.39 4.73 17.59
C PRO A 70 2.51 3.33 16.99
N ASP A 71 2.58 3.25 15.68
CA ASP A 71 2.76 1.99 14.97
C ASP A 71 4.16 1.42 15.25
N ARG A 72 4.20 0.24 15.87
CA ARG A 72 5.44 -0.49 16.20
C ARG A 72 5.61 -1.80 15.45
N ASP A 73 4.56 -2.28 14.79
CA ASP A 73 4.54 -3.60 14.15
C ASP A 73 4.94 -3.54 12.67
N SER A 74 4.97 -2.35 12.07
CA SER A 74 5.33 -2.15 10.66
C SER A 74 6.84 -2.08 10.44
N PHE A 75 7.63 -1.79 11.47
CA PHE A 75 9.03 -1.40 11.34
C PHE A 75 9.98 -2.47 11.89
N HIS A 76 10.95 -2.87 11.08
CA HIS A 76 11.99 -3.80 11.50
C HIS A 76 12.83 -3.17 12.63
N PRO A 77 13.23 -3.91 13.69
CA PRO A 77 14.01 -3.36 14.80
C PRO A 77 15.36 -2.77 14.36
N GLY A 78 15.95 -3.33 13.31
CA GLY A 78 17.17 -2.84 12.65
C GLY A 78 16.90 -1.85 11.52
N LEU A 79 15.88 -0.99 11.64
CA LEU A 79 15.60 0.07 10.67
C LEU A 79 16.76 1.06 10.65
N ASP A 80 17.72 0.79 9.78
CA ASP A 80 18.96 1.54 9.68
C ASP A 80 18.80 2.78 8.79
N ARG A 81 19.52 3.86 9.16
CA ARG A 81 19.86 4.99 8.28
C ARG A 81 18.70 5.82 7.71
N LEU A 82 17.75 6.21 8.57
CA LEU A 82 16.77 7.21 8.18
C LEU A 82 17.39 8.62 8.21
N ASN A 83 17.09 9.42 7.19
CA ASN A 83 17.25 10.88 7.31
C ASN A 83 16.26 11.41 8.37
N ASP A 84 16.54 12.57 8.95
CA ASP A 84 15.73 13.06 10.07
C ASP A 84 14.29 13.43 9.63
N GLU A 85 14.10 13.85 8.37
CA GLU A 85 12.79 14.12 7.76
C GLU A 85 11.90 12.87 7.72
N ILE A 86 12.43 11.72 7.26
CA ILE A 86 11.67 10.47 7.21
C ILE A 86 11.38 9.97 8.62
N LYS A 87 12.32 10.09 9.58
CA LYS A 87 12.07 9.71 10.98
C LYS A 87 10.84 10.41 11.56
N GLU A 88 10.68 11.70 11.30
CA GLU A 88 9.50 12.46 11.76
C GLU A 88 8.21 11.88 11.17
N HIS A 89 8.22 11.54 9.88
CA HIS A 89 7.07 10.93 9.22
C HIS A 89 6.77 9.51 9.71
N LEU A 90 7.78 8.71 10.08
CA LEU A 90 7.55 7.40 10.67
C LEU A 90 6.89 7.48 12.05
N ASN A 91 7.30 8.46 12.86
CA ASN A 91 6.69 8.69 14.18
C ASN A 91 5.22 9.12 14.08
N SER A 92 4.79 9.61 12.91
CA SER A 92 3.38 9.96 12.64
C SER A 92 2.49 8.76 12.30
N ALA A 93 3.08 7.58 12.08
CA ALA A 93 2.34 6.36 11.79
C ALA A 93 1.66 5.84 13.06
N LEU A 94 0.35 5.58 12.95
CA LEU A 94 -0.51 5.19 14.05
C LEU A 94 -1.23 3.88 13.71
N ALA A 95 -1.35 3.01 14.71
CA ALA A 95 -2.18 1.82 14.69
C ALA A 95 -3.19 1.89 15.86
N GLY A 96 -4.30 1.19 15.76
CA GLY A 96 -5.33 1.29 16.78
C GLY A 96 -6.59 0.48 16.50
N TYR A 97 -7.66 0.86 17.19
CA TYR A 97 -8.96 0.17 17.16
C TYR A 97 -10.10 1.13 17.54
N LEU A 98 -11.34 0.69 17.34
CA LEU A 98 -12.55 1.33 17.84
C LEU A 98 -12.88 0.81 19.23
N GLU A 99 -13.06 1.72 20.19
CA GLU A 99 -13.33 1.37 21.60
C GLU A 99 -14.55 0.47 21.78
N ASP A 100 -15.58 0.64 20.95
CA ASP A 100 -16.82 -0.14 20.96
C ASP A 100 -16.70 -1.49 20.22
N GLU A 101 -15.66 -1.69 19.41
CA GLU A 101 -15.40 -2.92 18.67
C GLU A 101 -13.94 -3.39 18.85
N PRO A 102 -13.59 -4.12 19.92
CA PRO A 102 -12.19 -4.47 20.22
C PRO A 102 -11.47 -5.32 19.16
N ASN A 103 -12.20 -6.00 18.28
CA ASN A 103 -11.64 -6.76 17.15
C ASN A 103 -11.46 -5.92 15.88
N SER A 104 -11.86 -4.64 15.92
CA SER A 104 -11.58 -3.70 14.86
C SER A 104 -10.10 -3.35 14.83
N GLU A 105 -9.65 -2.89 13.67
CA GLU A 105 -8.28 -2.44 13.47
C GLU A 105 -8.31 -1.12 12.72
N ALA A 106 -7.42 -0.20 13.05
CA ALA A 106 -7.23 1.02 12.31
C ALA A 106 -5.74 1.27 12.12
N PHE A 107 -5.39 1.79 10.95
CA PHE A 107 -4.05 2.28 10.68
C PHE A 107 -4.08 3.53 9.82
N GLY A 108 -3.15 4.44 10.08
CA GLY A 108 -3.12 5.73 9.43
C GLY A 108 -2.09 6.66 10.07
N SER A 109 -2.33 7.95 9.92
CA SER A 109 -1.51 9.00 10.49
C SER A 109 -2.36 10.21 10.80
N ILE A 110 -1.91 11.06 11.72
CA ILE A 110 -2.49 12.37 11.96
C ILE A 110 -1.55 13.43 11.41
N ARG A 111 -2.04 14.24 10.47
CA ARG A 111 -1.30 15.34 9.84
C ARG A 111 -2.11 16.61 9.91
N ASN A 112 -1.52 17.70 10.40
CA ASN A 112 -2.21 19.00 10.56
C ASN A 112 -3.57 18.86 11.27
N GLY A 113 -3.60 18.09 12.36
CA GLY A 113 -4.83 17.84 13.12
C GLY A 113 -5.88 16.99 12.40
N ARG A 114 -5.54 16.27 11.32
CA ARG A 114 -6.47 15.45 10.53
C ARG A 114 -5.98 14.01 10.45
N PHE A 115 -6.83 13.07 10.82
CA PHE A 115 -6.65 11.65 10.60
C PHE A 115 -6.80 11.30 9.11
N GLU A 116 -5.80 10.61 8.58
CA GLU A 116 -5.79 9.99 7.26
C GLU A 116 -5.45 8.51 7.45
N GLY A 117 -6.31 7.60 6.98
CA GLY A 117 -6.11 6.18 7.26
C GLY A 117 -7.30 5.32 6.88
N THR A 118 -7.27 4.07 7.33
CA THR A 118 -8.37 3.12 7.14
C THR A 118 -8.75 2.48 8.47
N ILE A 119 -10.05 2.29 8.65
CA ILE A 119 -10.67 1.68 9.82
C ILE A 119 -11.41 0.43 9.35
N PHE A 120 -11.03 -0.71 9.89
CA PHE A 120 -11.61 -2.01 9.63
C PHE A 120 -12.50 -2.38 10.81
N THR A 121 -13.78 -2.50 10.56
CA THR A 121 -14.76 -3.02 11.51
C THR A 121 -14.96 -4.51 11.26
N ASN A 122 -15.86 -5.16 12.01
CA ASN A 122 -16.18 -6.57 11.74
C ASN A 122 -16.84 -6.78 10.35
N ASP A 123 -17.58 -5.78 9.86
CA ASP A 123 -18.45 -5.92 8.67
C ASP A 123 -18.08 -5.00 7.50
N GLU A 124 -17.29 -3.94 7.76
CA GLU A 124 -16.97 -2.88 6.82
C GLU A 124 -15.51 -2.40 6.90
N GLU A 125 -15.08 -1.75 5.83
CA GLU A 125 -13.80 -1.06 5.70
C GLU A 125 -14.11 0.40 5.35
N TYR A 126 -13.61 1.35 6.16
CA TYR A 126 -13.80 2.78 5.98
C TYR A 126 -12.46 3.45 5.71
N THR A 127 -12.37 4.20 4.62
CA THR A 127 -11.17 4.94 4.24
C THR A 127 -11.39 6.43 4.43
N VAL A 128 -10.48 7.10 5.15
CA VAL A 128 -10.48 8.54 5.40
C VAL A 128 -9.33 9.18 4.64
N ARG A 129 -9.65 10.15 3.78
CA ARG A 129 -8.66 10.86 2.95
C ARG A 129 -8.94 12.37 2.94
N PRO A 130 -7.93 13.22 2.74
CA PRO A 130 -8.11 14.67 2.61
C PRO A 130 -9.05 15.02 1.45
N ALA A 131 -9.91 16.02 1.65
CA ALA A 131 -10.82 16.48 0.61
C ALA A 131 -10.07 17.05 -0.61
N GLU A 132 -8.95 17.74 -0.37
CA GLU A 132 -8.06 18.31 -1.38
C GLU A 132 -7.45 17.28 -2.36
N MET A 133 -7.56 15.97 -2.07
CA MET A 133 -7.18 14.92 -3.05
C MET A 133 -8.24 14.69 -4.13
N TYR A 134 -9.47 15.15 -3.92
CA TYR A 134 -10.62 14.86 -4.79
C TYR A 134 -11.30 16.12 -5.35
N PHE A 135 -11.08 17.26 -4.71
CA PHE A 135 -11.70 18.53 -5.08
C PHE A 135 -10.62 19.58 -5.34
N ASP A 136 -10.69 20.23 -6.50
CA ASP A 136 -9.80 21.34 -6.85
C ASP A 136 -10.11 22.60 -6.01
N GLU A 137 -11.40 22.79 -5.68
CA GLU A 137 -11.87 23.91 -4.88
C GLU A 137 -11.88 23.57 -3.38
N PRO A 138 -11.57 24.54 -2.49
CA PRO A 138 -11.68 24.34 -1.05
C PRO A 138 -13.09 23.91 -0.64
N GLN A 139 -13.17 22.90 0.22
CA GLN A 139 -14.44 22.37 0.74
C GLN A 139 -14.70 22.88 2.16
N GLU A 140 -15.96 22.90 2.59
CA GLU A 140 -16.35 23.21 3.99
C GLU A 140 -15.94 22.13 5.00
N PHE A 141 -15.50 20.97 4.50
CA PHE A 141 -15.03 19.82 5.27
C PHE A 141 -13.58 19.50 4.89
N HIS A 142 -12.78 19.05 5.85
CA HIS A 142 -11.36 18.80 5.61
C HIS A 142 -11.08 17.41 5.02
N SER A 143 -11.94 16.43 5.28
CA SER A 143 -11.73 15.04 4.86
C SER A 143 -13.01 14.42 4.28
N VAL A 144 -12.83 13.40 3.46
CA VAL A 144 -13.89 12.50 3.02
C VAL A 144 -13.72 11.15 3.69
N ILE A 145 -14.83 10.50 4.01
CA ILE A 145 -14.86 9.12 4.50
C ILE A 145 -15.83 8.30 3.65
N PHE A 146 -15.36 7.16 3.15
CA PHE A 146 -16.15 6.27 2.30
C PHE A 146 -15.92 4.82 2.68
N ARG A 147 -16.90 3.96 2.38
CA ARG A 147 -16.79 2.52 2.59
C ARG A 147 -16.18 1.86 1.37
N SER A 148 -15.41 0.79 1.56
CA SER A 148 -14.90 0.03 0.41
C SER A 148 -16.01 -0.64 -0.43
N LYS A 149 -17.23 -0.79 0.11
CA LYS A 149 -18.43 -1.22 -0.66
C LYS A 149 -19.00 -0.14 -1.58
N ASP A 150 -18.70 1.14 -1.31
CA ASP A 150 -19.11 2.26 -2.15
C ASP A 150 -18.09 2.54 -3.28
N GLU A 151 -16.94 1.89 -3.24
CA GLU A 151 -15.99 1.86 -4.35
C GLU A 151 -16.52 0.96 -5.48
N ASP A 152 -16.25 1.35 -6.73
CA ASP A 152 -16.72 0.65 -7.90
C ASP A 152 -16.13 -0.77 -7.97
N GLU A 153 -16.97 -1.79 -7.75
CA GLU A 153 -16.58 -3.19 -7.88
C GLU A 153 -15.98 -3.56 -9.24
N SER A 154 -16.25 -2.77 -10.30
CA SER A 154 -15.61 -3.00 -11.60
C SER A 154 -14.08 -2.93 -11.49
N ILE A 155 -13.55 -2.13 -10.56
CA ILE A 155 -12.13 -2.05 -10.24
C ILE A 155 -11.59 -3.40 -9.76
N ARG A 156 -12.34 -4.08 -8.86
CA ARG A 156 -11.99 -5.40 -8.34
C ARG A 156 -12.12 -6.50 -9.39
N ARG A 157 -13.08 -6.36 -10.32
CA ARG A 157 -13.39 -7.35 -11.38
C ARG A 157 -12.59 -7.19 -12.66
N LYS A 158 -12.00 -6.01 -12.92
CA LYS A 158 -11.09 -5.78 -14.04
C LYS A 158 -9.71 -6.41 -13.78
N ARG A 159 -9.68 -7.71 -13.45
CA ARG A 159 -8.46 -8.53 -13.50
C ARG A 159 -7.76 -8.37 -14.86
N SER A 160 -8.53 -8.17 -15.93
CA SER A 160 -8.03 -7.89 -17.29
C SER A 160 -7.25 -6.59 -17.45
N ILE A 161 -7.48 -5.55 -16.63
CA ILE A 161 -6.63 -4.34 -16.63
C ILE A 161 -5.22 -4.70 -16.15
N PHE A 162 -5.14 -5.54 -15.14
CA PHE A 162 -3.89 -5.92 -14.51
C PHE A 162 -3.23 -7.13 -15.20
N SER A 163 -3.98 -7.98 -15.91
CA SER A 163 -3.45 -9.17 -16.59
C SER A 163 -3.09 -8.96 -18.07
N ASN A 164 -3.74 -8.05 -18.79
CA ASN A 164 -3.38 -7.80 -20.19
C ASN A 164 -2.16 -6.89 -20.28
N GLY A 165 -0.98 -7.48 -20.49
CA GLY A 165 0.19 -6.74 -20.97
C GLY A 165 1.31 -6.56 -19.96
N GLU A 166 1.25 -7.13 -18.74
CA GLU A 166 2.45 -7.24 -17.91
C GLU A 166 3.49 -8.09 -18.67
N PRO A 167 4.63 -7.52 -19.11
CA PRO A 167 5.67 -8.32 -19.69
C PRO A 167 6.13 -9.31 -18.62
N ARG A 168 6.30 -10.59 -18.97
CA ARG A 168 7.10 -11.46 -18.11
C ARG A 168 8.46 -10.80 -17.91
N SER A 169 9.07 -11.02 -16.75
CA SER A 169 10.45 -10.60 -16.46
C SER A 169 11.47 -11.40 -17.31
N MET A 170 11.20 -11.55 -18.60
CA MET A 170 11.87 -12.49 -19.49
C MET A 170 12.98 -11.76 -20.24
N ARG A 171 14.17 -11.69 -19.66
CA ARG A 171 15.41 -11.53 -20.41
C ARG A 171 16.17 -12.85 -20.34
N ARG A 172 15.91 -13.77 -21.29
CA ARG A 172 16.86 -14.87 -21.58
C ARG A 172 18.14 -14.27 -22.14
N ARG A 173 19.07 -13.89 -21.28
CA ARG A 173 20.47 -13.64 -21.62
C ARG A 173 21.34 -14.51 -20.72
N ARG A 174 22.49 -14.90 -21.26
CA ARG A 174 23.39 -15.91 -20.69
C ARG A 174 23.98 -15.39 -19.37
N GLU A 175 23.29 -15.63 -18.27
CA GLU A 175 23.77 -15.40 -16.91
C GLU A 175 24.81 -16.48 -16.59
N THR A 176 26.08 -16.18 -16.80
CA THR A 176 27.16 -17.02 -16.30
C THR A 176 27.54 -16.52 -14.91
N ASN A 177 27.14 -17.27 -13.88
CA ASN A 177 27.99 -17.76 -12.79
C ASN A 177 27.14 -18.38 -11.68
N GLU A 178 27.56 -19.56 -11.27
CA GLU A 178 27.21 -20.26 -10.03
C GLU A 178 28.11 -19.60 -8.96
N PHE A 179 27.57 -18.58 -8.27
CA PHE A 179 28.21 -18.02 -7.07
C PHE A 179 27.57 -18.69 -5.87
N ASP A 180 28.40 -19.08 -4.89
CA ASP A 180 27.95 -19.59 -3.60
C ASP A 180 26.85 -18.66 -3.04
N GLU A 181 25.69 -19.23 -2.70
CA GLU A 181 24.66 -18.52 -1.96
C GLU A 181 25.33 -17.84 -0.75
N PRO A 182 25.16 -16.52 -0.55
CA PRO A 182 25.61 -15.90 0.69
C PRO A 182 25.00 -16.68 1.87
N ASP A 183 25.82 -17.03 2.85
CA ASP A 183 25.35 -17.60 4.11
C ASP A 183 24.31 -16.64 4.74
N GLY A 184 23.02 -16.96 4.57
CA GLY A 184 21.92 -16.38 5.33
C GLY A 184 21.17 -15.20 4.70
N PHE A 185 20.27 -15.44 3.75
CA PHE A 185 19.04 -14.65 3.65
C PHE A 185 18.02 -15.20 4.66
N ASP A 186 18.20 -14.84 5.93
CA ASP A 186 17.31 -15.29 6.99
C ASP A 186 15.97 -14.55 6.92
N LEU A 187 14.90 -15.27 6.57
CA LEU A 187 13.59 -14.96 7.16
C LEU A 187 13.78 -15.02 8.67
N TYR A 188 13.92 -13.87 9.32
CA TYR A 188 14.12 -13.84 10.77
C TYR A 188 12.97 -14.59 11.44
N LYS A 189 13.32 -15.65 12.17
CA LYS A 189 12.41 -16.39 13.01
C LYS A 189 12.35 -15.66 14.33
N GLN A 190 11.21 -15.09 14.69
CA GLN A 190 11.05 -14.53 16.03
C GLN A 190 11.20 -15.70 17.03
N GLU A 191 12.16 -15.61 17.95
CA GLU A 191 12.61 -16.73 18.81
C GLU A 191 11.47 -17.40 19.61
N ASN A 192 10.34 -16.71 19.80
CA ASN A 192 9.17 -17.18 20.55
C ASN A 192 7.96 -17.64 19.70
N ASN A 193 7.98 -17.56 18.37
CA ASN A 193 6.90 -18.07 17.52
C ASN A 193 7.45 -18.85 16.32
N GLN A 194 7.45 -20.18 16.44
CA GLN A 194 8.01 -21.05 15.41
C GLN A 194 7.30 -20.98 14.04
N ASN A 195 6.08 -20.42 13.99
CA ASN A 195 5.26 -20.34 12.79
C ASN A 195 5.25 -18.97 12.11
N LEU A 196 5.90 -17.94 12.66
CA LEU A 196 5.96 -16.61 12.05
C LEU A 196 7.26 -16.43 11.24
N ARG A 197 7.15 -15.98 10.00
CA ARG A 197 8.27 -15.59 9.13
C ARG A 197 8.19 -14.10 8.82
N ILE A 198 9.29 -13.40 9.10
CA ILE A 198 9.43 -11.97 8.82
C ILE A 198 10.19 -11.80 7.51
N CYS A 199 9.59 -11.10 6.55
CA CYS A 199 10.24 -10.63 5.34
C CYS A 199 10.59 -9.14 5.55
N ASN A 200 11.87 -8.87 5.80
CA ASN A 200 12.41 -7.52 5.93
C ASN A 200 12.44 -6.84 4.55
N ILE A 201 11.68 -5.77 4.33
CA ILE A 201 11.56 -5.14 3.01
C ILE A 201 12.20 -3.76 2.95
N SER A 202 12.65 -3.38 1.75
CA SER A 202 12.90 -1.99 1.38
C SER A 202 11.70 -1.46 0.59
N ILE A 203 11.16 -0.30 0.96
CA ILE A 203 10.09 0.37 0.21
C ILE A 203 10.52 1.79 -0.15
N GLU A 204 10.68 2.07 -1.43
CA GLU A 204 11.23 3.33 -1.93
C GLU A 204 10.28 3.97 -2.92
N SER A 205 10.43 5.28 -3.16
CA SER A 205 9.66 5.98 -4.19
C SER A 205 10.42 7.15 -4.81
N ASP A 206 10.15 7.45 -6.07
CA ASP A 206 10.74 8.61 -6.76
C ASP A 206 10.01 9.93 -6.50
N TYR A 207 10.58 11.02 -7.01
CA TYR A 207 9.97 12.34 -6.96
C TYR A 207 8.59 12.43 -7.62
N LEU A 208 8.28 11.61 -8.63
CA LEU A 208 6.97 11.65 -9.29
C LEU A 208 5.89 11.17 -8.33
N PHE A 209 6.15 10.07 -7.61
CA PHE A 209 5.26 9.59 -6.56
C PHE A 209 5.14 10.59 -5.41
N THR A 210 6.27 11.10 -4.92
CA THR A 210 6.30 12.09 -3.84
C THR A 210 5.50 13.34 -4.19
N ASN A 211 5.67 13.87 -5.40
CA ASN A 211 4.94 15.04 -5.88
C ASN A 211 3.45 14.75 -6.07
N ALA A 212 3.10 13.59 -6.63
CA ALA A 212 1.71 13.20 -6.86
C ALA A 212 0.91 13.06 -5.56
N LEU A 213 1.55 12.59 -4.49
CA LEU A 213 0.93 12.50 -3.17
C LEU A 213 1.01 13.80 -2.37
N GLY A 214 1.69 14.83 -2.88
CA GLY A 214 1.80 16.15 -2.27
C GLY A 214 2.81 16.23 -1.12
N GLY A 215 3.91 15.46 -1.21
CA GLY A 215 5.09 15.59 -0.36
C GLY A 215 5.54 14.30 0.32
N THR A 216 6.75 14.35 0.90
CA THR A 216 7.45 13.22 1.55
C THR A 216 6.57 12.52 2.59
N GLY A 217 5.92 13.28 3.48
CA GLY A 217 5.11 12.70 4.56
C GLY A 217 3.91 11.90 4.08
N ARG A 218 3.22 12.36 3.04
CA ARG A 218 2.09 11.62 2.44
C ARG A 218 2.58 10.40 1.67
N ALA A 219 3.71 10.50 0.97
CA ALA A 219 4.34 9.35 0.31
C ALA A 219 4.77 8.26 1.30
N VAL A 220 5.45 8.63 2.37
CA VAL A 220 5.83 7.72 3.46
C VAL A 220 4.60 7.09 4.12
N GLY A 221 3.57 7.88 4.42
CA GLY A 221 2.32 7.39 4.98
C GLY A 221 1.63 6.36 4.08
N GLU A 222 1.60 6.60 2.77
CA GLU A 222 1.02 5.66 1.79
C GLU A 222 1.84 4.36 1.69
N MET A 223 3.17 4.45 1.72
CA MET A 223 4.04 3.27 1.74
C MET A 223 3.80 2.39 2.98
N ILE A 224 3.69 3.00 4.17
CA ILE A 224 3.38 2.27 5.41
C ILE A 224 1.98 1.65 5.35
N TYR A 225 1.01 2.40 4.84
CA TYR A 225 -0.37 1.95 4.64
C TYR A 225 -0.44 0.67 3.78
N LEU A 226 0.28 0.62 2.66
CA LEU A 226 0.33 -0.56 1.80
C LEU A 226 0.90 -1.79 2.51
N VAL A 227 1.95 -1.62 3.31
CA VAL A 227 2.58 -2.72 4.07
C VAL A 227 1.62 -3.25 5.13
N ARG A 228 0.92 -2.36 5.84
CA ARG A 228 -0.14 -2.74 6.78
C ARG A 228 -1.23 -3.55 6.13
N LEU A 229 -1.70 -3.10 4.97
CA LEU A 229 -2.73 -3.82 4.23
C LEU A 229 -2.25 -5.22 3.81
N ALA A 230 -1.01 -5.35 3.32
CA ALA A 230 -0.44 -6.64 2.96
C ALA A 230 -0.34 -7.59 4.16
N ASN A 231 0.12 -7.09 5.32
CA ASN A 231 0.18 -7.87 6.55
C ASN A 231 -1.19 -8.37 6.98
N ARG A 232 -2.22 -7.51 6.93
CA ARG A 232 -3.60 -7.92 7.21
C ARG A 232 -4.05 -9.05 6.27
N LYS A 233 -3.73 -8.97 4.98
CA LYS A 233 -4.05 -10.05 4.02
C LYS A 233 -3.30 -11.34 4.30
N PHE A 234 -2.05 -11.27 4.73
CA PHE A 234 -1.33 -12.47 5.17
C PHE A 234 -1.90 -13.07 6.44
N GLU A 235 -2.37 -12.26 7.38
CA GLU A 235 -3.06 -12.73 8.58
C GLU A 235 -4.41 -13.39 8.24
N GLU A 236 -5.24 -12.76 7.39
CA GLU A 236 -6.49 -13.36 6.86
C GLU A 236 -6.21 -14.71 6.19
N MET A 237 -5.20 -14.79 5.33
CA MET A 237 -4.81 -16.01 4.62
C MET A 237 -4.33 -17.10 5.59
N ALA A 238 -3.53 -16.75 6.60
CA ALA A 238 -3.05 -17.68 7.63
C ALA A 238 -4.19 -18.25 8.48
N GLN A 239 -5.33 -17.55 8.56
CA GLN A 239 -6.52 -18.05 9.25
C GLN A 239 -7.39 -19.00 8.40
N SER A 240 -7.15 -19.08 7.09
CA SER A 240 -7.95 -19.92 6.19
C SER A 240 -7.78 -21.42 6.46
N PRO A 241 -8.82 -22.25 6.23
CA PRO A 241 -8.74 -23.70 6.43
C PRO A 241 -7.61 -24.34 5.62
N LEU A 242 -7.47 -23.95 4.34
CA LEU A 242 -6.43 -24.46 3.45
C LEU A 242 -5.01 -24.22 4.01
N TRP A 243 -4.76 -23.01 4.53
CA TRP A 243 -3.46 -22.64 5.09
C TRP A 243 -3.16 -23.39 6.40
N LYS A 244 -4.18 -23.52 7.26
CA LYS A 244 -4.09 -24.26 8.53
C LYS A 244 -3.89 -25.76 8.32
N GLU A 245 -4.63 -26.36 7.38
CA GLU A 245 -4.50 -27.78 7.02
C GLU A 245 -3.11 -28.09 6.45
N ALA A 246 -2.59 -27.19 5.60
CA ALA A 246 -1.24 -27.28 5.06
C ALA A 246 -0.13 -26.95 6.09
N LYS A 247 -0.49 -26.52 7.31
CA LYS A 247 0.43 -26.14 8.40
C LYS A 247 1.48 -25.12 7.95
N LEU A 248 1.06 -24.17 7.13
CA LEU A 248 1.95 -23.15 6.59
C LEU A 248 2.23 -22.05 7.63
N PHE A 249 3.38 -21.38 7.44
CA PHE A 249 3.78 -20.27 8.29
C PHE A 249 2.90 -19.04 8.05
N THR A 250 2.79 -18.20 9.07
CA THR A 250 2.29 -16.82 8.92
C THR A 250 3.44 -15.96 8.41
N LEU A 251 3.18 -15.18 7.36
CA LEU A 251 4.13 -14.23 6.81
C LEU A 251 3.81 -12.83 7.34
N ARG A 252 4.84 -12.06 7.66
CA ARG A 252 4.75 -10.64 7.99
C ARG A 252 5.85 -9.87 7.28
N LEU A 253 5.47 -8.81 6.59
CA LEU A 253 6.40 -7.81 6.05
C LEU A 253 6.76 -6.82 7.16
N MET A 254 8.03 -6.49 7.27
CA MET A 254 8.51 -5.43 8.15
C MET A 254 9.40 -4.49 7.34
N ILE A 255 9.20 -3.19 7.50
CA ILE A 255 9.96 -2.14 6.80
C ILE A 255 11.33 -2.04 7.46
N GLY A 256 12.37 -2.48 6.75
CA GLY A 256 13.77 -2.30 7.15
C GLY A 256 14.44 -1.10 6.48
N HIS A 257 13.84 -0.58 5.42
CA HIS A 257 14.26 0.66 4.79
C HIS A 257 13.07 1.32 4.09
N ILE A 258 12.99 2.65 4.21
CA ILE A 258 11.95 3.44 3.59
C ILE A 258 12.51 4.77 3.09
N MET A 259 12.23 5.10 1.83
CA MET A 259 12.73 6.33 1.22
C MET A 259 11.71 6.93 0.26
N ALA A 260 11.35 8.20 0.48
CA ALA A 260 10.60 9.00 -0.49
C ALA A 260 11.52 10.06 -1.08
N TYR A 261 11.98 9.83 -2.31
CA TYR A 261 12.89 10.74 -2.99
C TYR A 261 12.16 12.01 -3.45
N THR A 262 12.84 13.15 -3.32
CA THR A 262 12.50 14.42 -3.95
C THR A 262 13.17 14.52 -5.32
N ASN A 263 12.87 15.57 -6.10
CA ASN A 263 13.50 15.77 -7.40
C ASN A 263 15.03 15.91 -7.29
N GLU A 264 15.51 16.48 -6.18
CA GLU A 264 16.93 16.71 -5.89
C GLU A 264 17.64 15.41 -5.49
N THR A 265 16.92 14.50 -4.84
CA THR A 265 17.50 13.28 -4.24
C THR A 265 17.24 12.01 -5.05
N THR A 266 16.31 12.04 -6.02
CA THR A 266 16.07 10.92 -6.95
C THR A 266 17.33 10.67 -7.79
N PRO A 267 17.83 9.42 -7.91
CA PRO A 267 18.94 9.10 -8.80
C PRO A 267 18.66 9.51 -10.26
N GLU A 268 19.66 10.04 -10.95
CA GLU A 268 19.51 10.58 -12.32
C GLU A 268 18.94 9.56 -13.31
N GLU A 269 19.30 8.28 -13.16
CA GLU A 269 18.82 7.19 -14.01
C GLU A 269 17.32 6.95 -13.83
N LEU A 270 16.78 7.28 -12.65
CA LEU A 270 15.37 7.13 -12.29
C LEU A 270 14.59 8.44 -12.47
N LYS A 271 15.19 9.53 -12.97
CA LYS A 271 14.49 10.80 -13.19
C LYS A 271 13.60 10.87 -14.43
N PRO A 272 13.95 10.28 -15.58
CA PRO A 272 13.14 10.41 -16.80
C PRO A 272 11.69 9.95 -16.59
N GLU A 273 10.73 10.80 -16.97
CA GLU A 273 9.30 10.51 -16.83
C GLU A 273 8.84 9.42 -17.81
N SER A 274 9.32 9.50 -19.05
CA SER A 274 8.96 8.56 -20.11
C SER A 274 9.90 7.35 -20.09
N MET A 275 9.52 6.34 -19.32
CA MET A 275 10.27 5.08 -19.23
C MET A 275 9.32 3.88 -19.18
N GLY A 276 9.57 2.87 -20.02
CA GLY A 276 8.83 1.62 -19.99
C GLY A 276 9.10 0.84 -18.71
N VAL A 277 8.10 0.09 -18.22
CA VAL A 277 8.15 -0.62 -16.94
C VAL A 277 9.36 -1.55 -16.80
N SER A 278 9.73 -2.30 -17.85
CA SER A 278 10.86 -3.22 -17.82
C SER A 278 12.20 -2.49 -17.72
N THR A 279 12.34 -1.35 -18.38
CA THR A 279 13.54 -0.50 -18.29
C THR A 279 13.63 0.13 -16.91
N PHE A 280 12.50 0.57 -16.36
CA PHE A 280 12.44 1.15 -15.02
C PHE A 280 12.80 0.12 -13.94
N LEU A 281 12.23 -1.09 -14.01
CA LEU A 281 12.63 -2.20 -13.15
C LEU A 281 14.12 -2.51 -13.31
N ASP A 282 14.66 -2.52 -14.53
CA ASP A 282 16.09 -2.79 -14.77
C ASP A 282 17.01 -1.80 -14.04
N PHE A 283 16.66 -0.51 -14.01
CA PHE A 283 17.39 0.51 -13.24
C PHE A 283 17.17 0.40 -11.73
N VAL A 284 15.96 0.07 -11.28
CA VAL A 284 15.70 -0.19 -9.85
C VAL A 284 16.52 -1.40 -9.38
N SER A 285 16.60 -2.46 -10.20
CA SER A 285 17.41 -3.64 -9.92
C SER A 285 18.93 -3.37 -9.91
N ASP A 286 19.41 -2.22 -10.39
CA ASP A 286 20.84 -1.87 -10.28
C ASP A 286 21.25 -1.48 -8.85
N ARG A 287 20.28 -1.28 -7.96
CA ARG A 287 20.49 -0.89 -6.57
C ARG A 287 20.88 -2.10 -5.71
N ASP A 288 21.40 -1.81 -4.52
CA ASP A 288 21.78 -2.83 -3.55
C ASP A 288 20.62 -3.16 -2.62
N TYR A 289 20.04 -4.34 -2.81
CA TYR A 289 19.00 -4.88 -1.93
C TYR A 289 19.40 -6.18 -1.24
N ASP A 290 20.69 -6.49 -1.10
CA ASP A 290 21.14 -7.73 -0.44
C ASP A 290 20.73 -7.80 1.04
N GLY A 291 20.49 -6.66 1.70
CA GLY A 291 20.04 -6.61 3.10
C GLY A 291 18.54 -6.84 3.30
N TYR A 292 17.77 -7.06 2.24
CA TYR A 292 16.31 -7.14 2.29
C TYR A 292 15.80 -8.43 1.64
N CYS A 293 14.75 -9.00 2.21
CA CYS A 293 13.98 -10.10 1.62
C CYS A 293 13.37 -9.66 0.27
N GLN A 294 12.85 -8.43 0.18
CA GLN A 294 12.27 -7.89 -1.05
C GLN A 294 12.36 -6.36 -1.05
N ALA A 295 12.52 -5.77 -2.23
CA ALA A 295 12.45 -4.33 -2.45
C ALA A 295 11.28 -3.96 -3.37
N PHE A 296 10.53 -2.93 -3.00
CA PHE A 296 9.47 -2.34 -3.82
C PHE A 296 9.77 -0.87 -4.09
N PHE A 297 9.62 -0.46 -5.34
CA PHE A 297 9.85 0.92 -5.76
C PHE A 297 8.57 1.51 -6.37
N LEU A 298 8.04 2.54 -5.74
CA LEU A 298 6.80 3.21 -6.14
C LEU A 298 7.10 4.41 -7.02
N THR A 299 6.26 4.63 -8.04
CA THR A 299 6.37 5.76 -8.96
C THR A 299 4.99 6.29 -9.36
N TYR A 300 4.97 7.38 -10.12
CA TYR A 300 3.77 7.94 -10.75
C TYR A 300 3.95 8.03 -12.28
N ARG A 301 4.53 6.99 -12.89
CA ARG A 301 4.71 6.86 -14.35
C ARG A 301 3.53 6.17 -15.01
N ASP A 302 3.10 6.67 -16.16
CA ASP A 302 2.07 5.99 -16.95
C ASP A 302 2.76 4.96 -17.84
N PHE A 303 2.75 3.70 -17.41
CA PHE A 303 3.36 2.64 -18.21
C PHE A 303 2.43 2.23 -19.35
N GLU A 304 3.03 1.99 -20.52
CA GLU A 304 2.30 1.59 -21.72
C GLU A 304 1.43 0.35 -21.46
N GLY A 305 0.23 0.32 -22.04
CA GLY A 305 -0.73 -0.77 -21.85
C GLY A 305 -1.50 -0.73 -20.52
N GLY A 306 -1.26 0.27 -19.66
CA GLY A 306 -1.92 0.36 -18.36
C GLY A 306 -1.31 -0.57 -17.32
N ILE A 307 -0.02 -0.92 -17.48
CA ILE A 307 0.70 -1.77 -16.53
C ILE A 307 0.82 -1.03 -15.20
N THR A 308 0.42 -1.67 -14.09
CA THR A 308 0.48 -1.03 -12.76
C THR A 308 1.70 -1.43 -11.95
N GLY A 309 2.51 -2.36 -12.44
CA GLY A 309 3.74 -2.77 -11.80
C GLY A 309 4.43 -3.92 -12.54
N LEU A 310 5.62 -4.27 -12.05
CA LEU A 310 6.36 -5.45 -12.49
C LEU A 310 7.35 -5.87 -11.40
N SER A 311 7.31 -7.14 -11.02
CA SER A 311 8.28 -7.76 -10.11
C SER A 311 9.03 -8.88 -10.80
N TRP A 312 10.29 -9.06 -10.43
CA TRP A 312 10.97 -10.34 -10.61
C TRP A 312 10.22 -11.42 -9.81
N SER A 313 10.05 -12.61 -10.39
CA SER A 313 9.23 -13.68 -9.80
C SER A 313 10.07 -14.87 -9.38
N ALA A 314 9.63 -15.53 -8.31
CA ALA A 314 10.16 -16.82 -7.85
C ALA A 314 9.54 -18.03 -8.59
N GLN A 315 8.89 -17.81 -9.74
CA GLN A 315 8.25 -18.87 -10.54
C GLN A 315 9.25 -19.57 -11.49
N ASP A 316 9.02 -20.85 -11.80
CA ASP A 316 9.83 -21.77 -12.64
C ASP A 316 10.73 -21.12 -13.72
N ASP A 317 12.01 -21.51 -13.74
CA ASP A 317 13.12 -20.99 -14.58
C ASP A 317 13.47 -19.49 -14.38
N GLU A 318 12.70 -18.72 -13.60
CA GLU A 318 13.00 -17.32 -13.27
C GLU A 318 13.85 -17.22 -11.99
N ARG A 319 15.00 -16.57 -12.11
CA ARG A 319 15.98 -16.37 -11.03
C ARG A 319 15.68 -15.07 -10.26
N GLY A 320 14.45 -14.93 -9.78
CA GLY A 320 13.94 -13.69 -9.19
C GLY A 320 13.04 -13.90 -7.97
N GLY A 321 12.53 -12.80 -7.42
CA GLY A 321 11.60 -12.81 -6.29
C GLY A 321 12.29 -12.72 -4.93
N VAL A 322 11.56 -13.10 -3.88
CA VAL A 322 12.02 -12.91 -2.50
C VAL A 322 13.33 -13.64 -2.20
N CYS A 323 14.15 -13.03 -1.33
CA CYS A 323 15.41 -13.56 -0.82
C CYS A 323 16.45 -13.92 -1.90
N GLN A 324 16.45 -13.22 -3.04
CA GLN A 324 17.50 -13.36 -4.05
C GLN A 324 18.71 -12.45 -3.76
N ALA A 325 19.89 -13.06 -3.67
CA ALA A 325 21.15 -12.35 -3.71
C ALA A 325 21.35 -11.66 -5.07
N ARG A 326 22.09 -10.56 -5.08
CA ARG A 326 22.50 -9.92 -6.33
C ARG A 326 23.32 -10.85 -7.23
N ARG A 327 23.12 -10.73 -8.54
CA ARG A 327 23.84 -11.51 -9.56
C ARG A 327 24.33 -10.64 -10.69
N TYR A 328 25.42 -11.06 -11.33
CA TYR A 328 25.97 -10.36 -12.47
C TYR A 328 25.07 -10.55 -13.69
N PHE A 329 24.53 -9.44 -14.17
CA PHE A 329 24.01 -9.31 -15.52
C PHE A 329 25.16 -9.07 -16.49
N ILE A 330 25.28 -9.94 -17.49
CA ILE A 330 26.28 -9.82 -18.55
C ILE A 330 25.57 -9.58 -19.88
N GLN A 331 25.82 -8.40 -20.46
CA GLN A 331 25.43 -8.11 -21.84
C GLN A 331 26.66 -8.14 -22.72
N ILE A 332 26.71 -9.15 -23.59
CA ILE A 332 27.72 -9.31 -24.62
C ILE A 332 27.29 -8.46 -25.82
N ASN A 333 28.04 -7.39 -26.12
CA ASN A 333 27.93 -6.67 -27.38
C ASN A 333 29.16 -6.97 -28.23
N GLU A 334 29.07 -6.80 -29.55
CA GLU A 334 30.16 -7.11 -30.50
C GLU A 334 31.49 -6.44 -30.15
N ASN A 335 31.45 -5.28 -29.48
CA ASN A 335 32.61 -4.46 -29.16
C ASN A 335 32.88 -4.25 -27.66
N PHE A 336 31.96 -4.65 -26.77
CA PHE A 336 32.13 -4.49 -25.32
C PHE A 336 31.18 -5.41 -24.53
N ASN A 337 31.66 -5.91 -23.39
CA ASN A 337 30.83 -6.62 -22.43
C ASN A 337 30.45 -5.67 -21.30
N VAL A 338 29.15 -5.54 -21.02
CA VAL A 338 28.66 -4.85 -19.81
C VAL A 338 28.45 -5.90 -18.74
N GLN A 339 29.15 -5.78 -17.63
CA GLN A 339 28.94 -6.58 -16.43
C GLN A 339 28.42 -5.66 -15.33
N LYS A 340 27.20 -5.90 -14.87
CA LYS A 340 26.57 -5.11 -13.80
C LYS A 340 25.93 -6.04 -12.78
N LEU A 341 26.12 -5.73 -11.50
CA LEU A 341 25.50 -6.49 -10.43
C LEU A 341 24.04 -6.00 -10.26
N LYS A 342 23.07 -6.92 -10.26
CA LYS A 342 21.64 -6.62 -10.17
C LYS A 342 20.92 -7.40 -9.07
N SER A 343 20.01 -6.73 -8.38
CA SER A 343 19.10 -7.25 -7.35
C SER A 343 17.79 -7.75 -7.97
N TYR A 344 17.65 -9.07 -8.07
CA TYR A 344 16.45 -9.73 -8.60
C TYR A 344 15.36 -9.96 -7.54
N ASN A 345 15.55 -9.45 -6.32
CA ASN A 345 14.55 -9.31 -5.26
C ASN A 345 13.87 -7.93 -5.29
N SER A 346 13.62 -7.39 -6.49
CA SER A 346 13.04 -6.06 -6.69
C SER A 346 11.75 -6.09 -7.50
N GLY A 347 10.88 -5.10 -7.26
CA GLY A 347 9.65 -4.88 -8.01
C GLY A 347 9.26 -3.42 -8.03
N VAL A 348 8.52 -3.02 -9.07
CA VAL A 348 8.05 -1.64 -9.26
C VAL A 348 6.54 -1.57 -9.27
N ILE A 349 5.97 -0.50 -8.72
CA ILE A 349 4.54 -0.22 -8.70
C ILE A 349 4.32 1.22 -9.18
N THR A 350 3.33 1.46 -10.04
CA THR A 350 2.93 2.82 -10.40
C THR A 350 1.57 3.21 -9.83
N TYR A 351 1.46 4.47 -9.42
CA TYR A 351 0.23 5.13 -8.98
C TYR A 351 -0.46 5.93 -10.08
N LYS A 352 -0.03 5.81 -11.34
CA LYS A 352 -0.64 6.47 -12.50
C LYS A 352 -1.19 5.46 -13.49
N PHE A 353 -2.42 5.69 -13.94
CA PHE A 353 -3.12 4.84 -14.91
C PHE A 353 -3.92 5.70 -15.88
N TYR A 354 -3.57 5.65 -17.17
CA TYR A 354 -4.18 6.45 -18.25
C TYR A 354 -4.30 7.94 -17.88
N GLY A 355 -3.20 8.54 -17.46
CA GLY A 355 -3.09 9.95 -17.11
C GLY A 355 -3.69 10.35 -15.77
N THR A 356 -4.37 9.44 -15.06
CA THR A 356 -5.05 9.74 -13.78
C THR A 356 -4.39 9.04 -12.61
N LEU A 357 -4.47 9.67 -11.42
CA LEU A 357 -4.11 9.03 -10.16
C LEU A 357 -4.99 7.81 -9.96
N ILE A 358 -4.37 6.68 -9.64
CA ILE A 358 -5.14 5.47 -9.36
C ILE A 358 -5.97 5.67 -8.09
N PRO A 359 -7.23 5.20 -8.06
CA PRO A 359 -7.98 5.11 -6.82
C PRO A 359 -7.19 4.31 -5.77
N PRO A 360 -7.31 4.62 -4.47
CA PRO A 360 -6.58 3.91 -3.41
C PRO A 360 -6.65 2.39 -3.55
N LYS A 361 -7.86 1.84 -3.78
CA LYS A 361 -8.05 0.39 -3.93
C LYS A 361 -7.31 -0.23 -5.12
N MET A 362 -7.08 0.52 -6.20
CA MET A 362 -6.25 0.04 -7.31
C MET A 362 -4.77 -0.03 -6.89
N GLY A 363 -4.28 0.94 -6.10
CA GLY A 363 -2.90 0.93 -5.59
C GLY A 363 -2.65 -0.24 -4.66
N GLU A 364 -3.61 -0.50 -3.77
CA GLU A 364 -3.62 -1.68 -2.91
C GLU A 364 -3.53 -2.99 -3.71
N ILE A 365 -4.38 -3.15 -4.73
CA ILE A 365 -4.40 -4.35 -5.58
C ILE A 365 -3.08 -4.47 -6.37
N ALA A 366 -2.58 -3.38 -6.93
CA ALA A 366 -1.34 -3.36 -7.67
C ALA A 366 -0.16 -3.79 -6.79
N PHE A 367 -0.08 -3.26 -5.57
CA PHE A 367 0.94 -3.63 -4.59
C PHE A 367 0.84 -5.10 -4.19
N LEU A 368 -0.34 -5.56 -3.77
CA LEU A 368 -0.56 -6.96 -3.37
C LEU A 368 -0.26 -7.94 -4.50
N ARG A 369 -0.54 -7.57 -5.76
CA ARG A 369 -0.17 -8.36 -6.93
C ARG A 369 1.35 -8.49 -7.05
N GLN A 370 2.08 -7.38 -6.99
CA GLN A 370 3.55 -7.40 -7.09
C GLN A 370 4.20 -8.14 -5.92
N VAL A 371 3.60 -8.06 -4.72
CA VAL A 371 3.96 -8.92 -3.59
C VAL A 371 3.75 -10.38 -3.95
N GLY A 372 2.55 -10.78 -4.38
CA GLY A 372 2.26 -12.15 -4.81
C GLY A 372 3.25 -12.68 -5.85
N THR A 373 3.54 -11.89 -6.88
CA THR A 373 4.51 -12.24 -7.93
C THR A 373 5.91 -12.48 -7.37
N ALA A 374 6.38 -11.63 -6.46
CA ALA A 374 7.68 -11.79 -5.79
C ALA A 374 7.75 -13.08 -4.95
N PHE A 375 6.63 -13.48 -4.35
CA PHE A 375 6.48 -14.74 -3.60
C PHE A 375 6.19 -15.96 -4.50
N GLY A 376 6.21 -15.80 -5.83
CA GLY A 376 6.04 -16.91 -6.79
C GLY A 376 4.59 -17.29 -7.08
N ALA A 377 3.62 -16.44 -6.70
CA ALA A 377 2.23 -16.66 -7.11
C ALA A 377 2.14 -16.54 -8.64
N PRO A 378 1.51 -17.51 -9.33
CA PRO A 378 1.38 -17.47 -10.78
C PRO A 378 0.55 -16.26 -11.18
N VAL A 379 0.94 -15.62 -12.28
CA VAL A 379 0.09 -14.62 -12.93
C VAL A 379 -1.15 -15.35 -13.47
N SER A 380 -2.28 -15.26 -12.77
CA SER A 380 -3.56 -15.76 -13.31
C SER A 380 -4.02 -14.80 -14.41
N TRP A 381 -4.00 -15.27 -15.64
CA TRP A 381 -4.39 -14.53 -16.84
C TRP A 381 -5.90 -14.25 -16.89
#